data_AF-A0A6N2DVZ0-F1
#
_entry.id   AF-A0A6N2DVZ0-F1
#
_cell.length_a   1.000
_cell.length_b   1.000
_cell.length_c   1.000
_cell.angle_alpha   90.00
_cell.angle_beta   90.00
_cell.angle_gamma   90.00
#
_symmetry.space_group_name_H-M   'P 1'
#
loop_
_entity.id
_entity.type
_entity.pdbx_description
1 polymer ?
#
loop_
_entity_poly.entity_id
_entity_poly.type
_entity_poly.pdbx_seq_one_letter_code
_entity_poly.pdbx_strand_id
1 'polypeptide(L)'
;MQRPDGTLVGLLGEIVGGVGVAQMTTQSPHVGLCERDEPLERVAVAVPGVQQQSGEGIHPPSISPGTSRHTGSTVTFMEASPPDDLAPCHQVRELVSAAADDEVTRHEQALLEAHLADCAGCRDHADRVAMLTRRARLRRVEPVPDMTQRVFDRARPPRLGRGGWLRPALAWVAIVIAAQSLGPLVFGEVEGAPTHVARHLGAFAFALAIGLLYAAWRPHRAFGLLPFAGALVVTMSAGAVFDLASGSSTVLAESVHLAELLGLGLLWMISGSPGWERVSRRGRPLVARTSRS
;
A
#
# COMPACT_ATOMS: atom_id res chain seq x y z
N MET A 1 33.52 -19.59 68.40
CA MET A 1 33.22 -18.39 67.58
C MET A 1 33.20 -18.85 66.12
N GLN A 2 32.13 -19.22 65.42
CA GLN A 2 30.68 -18.92 65.42
C GLN A 2 30.30 -17.44 65.20
N ARG A 3 30.06 -17.06 63.93
CA ARG A 3 28.77 -16.58 63.34
C ARG A 3 28.98 -16.24 61.82
N PRO A 4 27.93 -16.07 60.98
CA PRO A 4 27.49 -17.15 60.08
C PRO A 4 27.07 -16.68 58.65
N ASP A 5 26.48 -17.62 57.90
CA ASP A 5 25.44 -17.54 56.84
C ASP A 5 25.71 -16.71 55.56
N GLY A 6 25.56 -17.23 54.34
CA GLY A 6 24.74 -18.38 53.92
C GLY A 6 23.31 -17.98 53.50
N THR A 7 23.13 -16.81 52.89
CA THR A 7 21.80 -16.32 52.45
C THR A 7 21.88 -15.60 51.10
N LEU A 8 21.85 -16.35 49.99
CA LEU A 8 21.35 -15.85 48.68
C LEU A 8 21.07 -16.95 47.65
N VAL A 9 20.87 -18.20 48.09
CA VAL A 9 20.34 -19.29 47.24
C VAL A 9 18.87 -19.62 47.59
N GLY A 10 18.30 -18.94 48.59
CA GLY A 10 16.92 -19.12 49.04
C GLY A 10 15.87 -18.17 48.44
N LEU A 11 16.21 -17.35 47.44
CA LEU A 11 15.28 -16.34 46.87
C LEU A 11 14.83 -16.64 45.42
N LEU A 12 15.28 -17.74 44.83
CA LEU A 12 14.80 -18.21 43.51
C LEU A 12 13.92 -19.46 43.58
N GLY A 13 13.78 -20.07 44.76
CA GLY A 13 12.88 -21.20 45.02
C GLY A 13 11.48 -20.83 45.50
N GLU A 14 11.25 -19.57 45.89
CA GLU A 14 10.00 -19.12 46.54
C GLU A 14 9.06 -18.33 45.62
N ILE A 15 9.32 -18.30 44.31
CA ILE A 15 8.33 -17.90 43.29
C ILE A 15 7.88 -19.10 42.43
N VAL A 16 8.60 -20.22 42.52
CA VAL A 16 8.24 -21.50 41.86
C VAL A 16 7.72 -22.46 42.93
N GLY A 17 6.61 -22.12 43.56
CA GLY A 17 6.11 -22.88 44.70
C GLY A 17 4.72 -22.50 45.15
N GLY A 18 3.75 -22.50 44.24
CA GLY A 18 2.34 -22.53 44.67
C GLY A 18 1.36 -21.87 43.71
N VAL A 19 1.01 -22.54 42.62
CA VAL A 19 -0.37 -22.51 42.11
C VAL A 19 -0.69 -23.89 41.56
N GLY A 20 -1.67 -24.53 42.21
CA GLY A 20 -2.15 -25.86 41.88
C GLY A 20 -2.80 -25.94 40.50
N VAL A 21 -2.73 -27.13 39.93
CA VAL A 21 -3.42 -27.54 38.71
C VAL A 21 -4.92 -27.46 38.96
N ALA A 22 -5.57 -26.43 38.44
CA ALA A 22 -7.03 -26.35 38.34
C ALA A 22 -7.46 -26.82 36.95
N GLN A 23 -8.39 -27.77 36.93
CA GLN A 23 -8.98 -28.38 35.74
C GLN A 23 -9.55 -27.32 34.78
N MET A 24 -9.29 -27.56 33.48
CA MET A 24 -9.85 -26.83 32.34
C MET A 24 -11.38 -26.89 32.33
N THR A 25 -12.02 -25.73 32.46
CA THR A 25 -13.36 -25.50 31.89
C THR A 25 -13.17 -24.67 30.61
N THR A 26 -13.73 -25.18 29.51
CA THR A 26 -13.71 -24.55 28.19
C THR A 26 -14.60 -23.31 28.20
N GLN A 27 -14.01 -22.13 28.40
CA GLN A 27 -14.68 -20.86 28.18
C GLN A 27 -13.68 -19.83 27.65
N SER A 28 -13.85 -19.43 26.39
CA SER A 28 -12.96 -18.50 25.69
C SER A 28 -13.09 -17.08 26.28
N PRO A 29 -11.99 -16.38 26.61
CA PRO A 29 -12.06 -14.98 26.98
C PRO A 29 -12.29 -14.14 25.72
N HIS A 30 -13.43 -13.47 25.66
CA HIS A 30 -13.70 -12.44 24.66
C HIS A 30 -12.74 -11.26 24.85
N VAL A 31 -11.66 -11.25 24.07
CA VAL A 31 -10.83 -10.05 23.90
C VAL A 31 -11.58 -9.14 22.92
N GLY A 32 -12.28 -8.14 23.47
CA GLY A 32 -12.80 -7.03 22.70
C GLY A 32 -11.65 -6.20 22.16
N LEU A 33 -11.29 -6.39 20.90
CA LEU A 33 -10.44 -5.44 20.19
C LEU A 33 -11.29 -4.21 19.90
N CYS A 34 -10.98 -3.11 20.60
CA CYS A 34 -11.48 -1.78 20.28
C CYS A 34 -11.21 -1.49 18.80
N GLU A 35 -12.24 -1.03 18.10
CA GLU A 35 -12.18 -0.53 16.73
C GLU A 35 -11.05 0.50 16.60
N ARG A 36 -10.18 0.32 15.60
CA ARG A 36 -9.34 1.41 15.11
C ARG A 36 -10.09 2.06 13.96
N ASP A 37 -10.51 3.30 14.20
CA ASP A 37 -10.81 4.27 13.14
C ASP A 37 -9.56 4.47 12.27
N GLU A 38 -9.58 3.92 11.05
CA GLU A 38 -8.72 4.40 9.97
C GLU A 38 -9.54 5.27 9.01
N PRO A 39 -9.27 6.59 8.94
CA PRO A 39 -9.88 7.45 7.95
C PRO A 39 -9.16 7.28 6.60
N LEU A 40 -9.92 6.85 5.60
CA LEU A 40 -9.82 7.22 4.18
C LEU A 40 -8.45 7.13 3.49
N GLU A 41 -8.25 6.06 2.70
CA GLU A 41 -7.81 6.21 1.30
C GLU A 41 -8.23 4.98 0.48
N ARG A 42 -9.46 5.02 -0.07
CA ARG A 42 -9.90 4.03 -1.07
C ARG A 42 -9.15 4.30 -2.38
N VAL A 43 -8.37 3.33 -2.84
CA VAL A 43 -7.88 3.30 -4.22
C VAL A 43 -9.10 3.15 -5.14
N ALA A 44 -9.35 4.17 -5.96
CA ALA A 44 -10.41 4.12 -6.96
C ALA A 44 -10.06 3.07 -8.03
N VAL A 45 -10.81 1.97 -8.05
CA VAL A 45 -10.80 1.04 -9.17
C VAL A 45 -11.75 1.61 -10.23
N ALA A 46 -11.20 1.97 -11.39
CA ALA A 46 -11.99 2.44 -12.52
C ALA A 46 -12.82 1.26 -13.08
N VAL A 47 -14.14 1.36 -12.96
CA VAL A 47 -15.09 0.52 -13.69
C VAL A 47 -15.30 1.16 -15.07
N PRO A 48 -15.22 0.42 -16.19
CA PRO A 48 -15.61 0.95 -17.49
C PRO A 48 -17.13 1.16 -17.50
N GLY A 49 -17.56 2.42 -17.45
CA GLY A 49 -18.96 2.80 -17.60
C GLY A 49 -19.43 2.61 -19.04
N VAL A 50 -20.47 1.80 -19.20
CA VAL A 50 -21.25 1.65 -20.43
C VAL A 50 -21.91 2.99 -20.76
N GLN A 51 -21.61 3.51 -21.95
CA GLN A 51 -22.16 4.74 -22.49
C GLN A 51 -23.60 4.49 -22.94
N GLN A 52 -24.57 4.86 -22.10
CA GLN A 52 -25.99 4.82 -22.44
C GLN A 52 -26.37 6.17 -23.07
N GLN A 53 -26.54 6.18 -24.39
CA GLN A 53 -27.11 7.32 -25.13
C GLN A 53 -28.63 7.31 -24.97
N SER A 54 -29.18 8.37 -24.40
CA SER A 54 -30.59 8.72 -24.46
C SER A 54 -30.74 9.95 -25.36
N GLY A 55 -31.52 9.82 -26.43
CA GLY A 55 -31.73 10.91 -27.38
C GLY A 55 -32.73 10.52 -28.46
N GLU A 56 -33.99 10.62 -28.07
CA GLU A 56 -35.23 10.44 -28.82
C GLU A 56 -35.24 11.05 -30.24
N GLY A 57 -35.82 10.31 -31.19
CA GLY A 57 -36.05 10.77 -32.56
C GLY A 57 -37.11 9.92 -33.26
N ILE A 58 -38.37 10.34 -33.13
CA ILE A 58 -39.58 9.78 -33.72
C ILE A 58 -39.55 9.92 -35.25
N HIS A 59 -39.83 8.86 -36.02
CA HIS A 59 -40.49 8.92 -37.35
C HIS A 59 -40.98 7.50 -37.82
N PRO A 60 -42.00 7.42 -38.71
CA PRO A 60 -43.01 6.34 -38.80
C PRO A 60 -42.63 5.15 -39.71
N PRO A 61 -43.44 4.07 -39.78
CA PRO A 61 -43.03 2.80 -40.39
C PRO A 61 -43.21 2.78 -41.91
N SER A 62 -42.20 2.32 -42.65
CA SER A 62 -42.35 1.92 -44.05
C SER A 62 -42.64 0.43 -44.14
N ILE A 63 -43.85 0.11 -44.58
CA ILE A 63 -44.31 -1.22 -44.96
C ILE A 63 -43.55 -1.66 -46.22
N SER A 64 -43.08 -2.91 -46.26
CA SER A 64 -42.80 -3.64 -47.50
C SER A 64 -43.07 -5.13 -47.28
N PRO A 65 -43.81 -5.79 -48.20
CA PRO A 65 -44.22 -7.19 -48.03
C PRO A 65 -43.16 -8.12 -48.63
N GLY A 66 -42.65 -9.04 -47.81
CA GLY A 66 -41.72 -10.09 -48.23
C GLY A 66 -42.31 -11.46 -47.95
N THR A 67 -42.90 -12.05 -48.98
CA THR A 67 -43.52 -13.37 -49.01
C THR A 67 -42.47 -14.48 -48.86
N SER A 68 -42.60 -15.35 -47.86
CA SER A 68 -42.20 -16.76 -48.02
C SER A 68 -42.89 -17.64 -46.97
N ARG A 69 -43.75 -18.53 -47.48
CA ARG A 69 -44.34 -19.65 -46.76
C ARG A 69 -43.25 -20.64 -46.39
N HIS A 70 -43.17 -21.05 -45.14
CA HIS A 70 -42.82 -22.43 -44.81
C HIS A 70 -43.69 -22.91 -43.63
N THR A 71 -44.60 -23.81 -43.99
CA THR A 71 -45.32 -24.73 -43.14
C THR A 71 -44.34 -25.61 -42.36
N GLY A 72 -44.47 -25.63 -41.04
CA GLY A 72 -43.71 -26.50 -40.15
C GLY A 72 -44.34 -26.49 -38.77
N SER A 73 -45.39 -27.28 -38.63
CA SER A 73 -46.01 -27.61 -37.34
C SER A 73 -44.95 -28.13 -36.39
N THR A 74 -44.63 -27.37 -35.34
CA THR A 74 -44.03 -27.91 -34.13
C THR A 74 -44.93 -27.44 -33.00
N VAL A 75 -45.58 -28.42 -32.38
CA VAL A 75 -46.44 -28.25 -31.20
C VAL A 75 -45.57 -27.67 -30.09
N THR A 76 -45.69 -26.36 -29.84
CA THR A 76 -45.20 -25.77 -28.61
C THR A 76 -46.09 -26.31 -27.50
N PHE A 77 -45.63 -27.36 -26.83
CA PHE A 77 -46.08 -27.63 -25.47
C PHE A 77 -45.76 -26.37 -24.67
N MET A 78 -46.81 -25.60 -24.41
CA MET A 78 -46.79 -24.51 -23.45
C MET A 78 -46.72 -25.17 -22.07
N GLU A 79 -45.53 -25.62 -21.72
CA GLU A 79 -45.22 -26.09 -20.38
C GLU A 79 -45.20 -24.84 -19.52
N ALA A 80 -46.26 -24.70 -18.71
CA ALA A 80 -46.44 -23.59 -17.81
C ALA A 80 -45.21 -23.47 -16.89
N SER A 81 -44.51 -22.33 -16.96
CA SER A 81 -43.47 -21.97 -16.00
C SER A 81 -44.03 -22.01 -14.57
N PRO A 82 -43.40 -22.75 -13.63
CA PRO A 82 -43.67 -22.60 -12.21
C PRO A 82 -43.05 -21.27 -11.69
N PRO A 83 -43.50 -20.75 -10.53
CA PRO A 83 -43.25 -19.38 -10.11
C PRO A 83 -41.76 -19.03 -9.88
N ASP A 84 -41.40 -17.85 -10.38
CA ASP A 84 -40.07 -17.23 -10.44
C ASP A 84 -39.54 -16.74 -9.07
N ASP A 85 -39.20 -17.62 -8.14
CA ASP A 85 -38.46 -17.22 -6.91
C ASP A 85 -37.37 -18.22 -6.46
N LEU A 86 -37.21 -19.36 -7.14
CA LEU A 86 -36.09 -20.28 -6.87
C LEU A 86 -35.05 -20.21 -7.99
N ALA A 87 -33.84 -19.77 -7.63
CA ALA A 87 -32.70 -19.79 -8.54
C ALA A 87 -32.54 -21.19 -9.17
N PRO A 88 -32.32 -21.28 -10.50
CA PRO A 88 -32.16 -22.56 -11.17
C PRO A 88 -30.93 -23.31 -10.64
N CYS A 89 -30.99 -24.65 -10.68
CA CYS A 89 -29.94 -25.51 -10.11
C CYS A 89 -28.52 -25.19 -10.60
N HIS A 90 -28.35 -24.69 -11.84
CA HIS A 90 -27.02 -24.33 -12.36
C HIS A 90 -26.44 -23.11 -11.63
N GLN A 91 -27.25 -22.08 -11.39
CA GLN A 91 -26.85 -20.87 -10.66
C GLN A 91 -26.54 -21.20 -9.19
N VAL A 92 -27.33 -22.09 -8.58
CA VAL A 92 -27.09 -22.52 -7.19
C VAL A 92 -25.79 -23.31 -7.06
N ARG A 93 -25.39 -24.08 -8.08
CA ARG A 93 -24.07 -24.75 -8.09
C ARG A 93 -22.91 -23.75 -8.14
N GLU A 94 -23.07 -22.64 -8.85
CA GLU A 94 -22.08 -21.55 -8.83
C GLU A 94 -22.00 -20.89 -7.45
N LEU A 95 -23.16 -20.63 -6.82
CA LEU A 95 -23.22 -20.10 -5.45
C LEU A 95 -22.59 -21.05 -4.42
N VAL A 96 -22.73 -22.36 -4.57
CA VAL A 96 -22.05 -23.35 -3.72
C VAL A 96 -20.52 -23.23 -3.83
N SER A 97 -20.00 -22.99 -5.03
CA SER A 97 -18.56 -22.78 -5.23
C SER A 97 -18.09 -21.47 -4.60
N ALA A 98 -18.80 -20.37 -4.88
CA ALA A 98 -18.48 -19.06 -4.30
C ALA A 98 -18.55 -19.08 -2.76
N ALA A 99 -19.51 -19.81 -2.19
CA ALA A 99 -19.63 -19.97 -0.74
C ALA A 99 -18.45 -20.75 -0.14
N ALA A 100 -17.86 -21.70 -0.88
CA ALA A 100 -16.67 -22.43 -0.42
C ALA A 100 -15.41 -21.55 -0.36
N ASP A 101 -15.41 -20.42 -1.08
CA ASP A 101 -14.34 -19.43 -1.14
C ASP A 101 -14.62 -18.16 -0.32
N ASP A 102 -15.75 -18.12 0.40
CA ASP A 102 -16.21 -16.97 1.20
C ASP A 102 -16.52 -15.71 0.35
N GLU A 103 -16.95 -15.92 -0.90
CA GLU A 103 -17.20 -14.85 -1.90
C GLU A 103 -18.69 -14.55 -2.13
N VAL A 104 -19.60 -15.13 -1.35
CA VAL A 104 -21.06 -14.88 -1.46
C VAL A 104 -21.53 -13.74 -0.58
N THR A 105 -22.46 -12.93 -1.10
CA THR A 105 -23.16 -11.91 -0.30
C THR A 105 -24.21 -12.55 0.62
N ARG A 106 -24.69 -11.80 1.63
CA ARG A 106 -25.78 -12.26 2.52
C ARG A 106 -27.06 -12.62 1.78
N HIS A 107 -27.36 -11.90 0.69
CA HIS A 107 -28.57 -12.15 -0.11
C HIS A 107 -28.45 -13.46 -0.89
N GLU A 108 -27.31 -13.69 -1.53
CA GLU A 108 -27.01 -14.95 -2.25
C GLU A 108 -26.97 -16.14 -1.31
N GLN A 109 -26.44 -15.96 -0.09
CA GLN A 109 -26.46 -16.99 0.94
C GLN A 109 -27.90 -17.41 1.31
N ALA A 110 -28.82 -16.45 1.46
CA ALA A 110 -30.22 -16.76 1.74
C ALA A 110 -30.92 -17.48 0.57
N LEU A 111 -30.63 -17.09 -0.68
CA LEU A 111 -31.13 -17.77 -1.87
C LEU A 111 -30.61 -19.21 -1.99
N LEU A 112 -29.33 -19.41 -1.69
CA LEU A 112 -28.70 -20.73 -1.64
C LEU A 112 -29.39 -21.62 -0.58
N GLU A 113 -29.57 -21.12 0.64
CA GLU A 113 -30.22 -21.86 1.72
C GLU A 113 -31.67 -22.24 1.38
N ALA A 114 -32.43 -21.32 0.79
CA ALA A 114 -33.80 -21.60 0.34
C ALA A 114 -33.84 -22.72 -0.70
N HIS A 115 -32.96 -22.69 -1.71
CA HIS A 115 -32.92 -23.74 -2.73
C HIS A 115 -32.44 -25.10 -2.17
N LEU A 116 -31.49 -25.09 -1.23
CA LEU A 116 -31.01 -26.32 -0.59
C LEU A 116 -32.08 -26.98 0.29
N ALA A 117 -33.09 -26.24 0.76
CA ALA A 117 -34.23 -26.83 1.47
C ALA A 117 -35.06 -27.76 0.56
N ASP A 118 -35.20 -27.40 -0.72
CA ASP A 118 -36.12 -28.07 -1.63
C ASP A 118 -35.44 -29.02 -2.64
N CYS A 119 -34.15 -28.81 -2.94
CA CYS A 119 -33.44 -29.58 -3.96
C CYS A 119 -32.39 -30.56 -3.38
N ALA A 120 -32.71 -31.86 -3.37
CA ALA A 120 -31.79 -32.92 -2.95
C ALA A 120 -30.50 -32.99 -3.77
N GLY A 121 -30.58 -32.76 -5.09
CA GLY A 121 -29.40 -32.81 -5.97
C GLY A 121 -28.39 -31.69 -5.70
N CYS A 122 -28.87 -30.52 -5.27
CA CYS A 122 -28.02 -29.40 -4.86
C CYS A 122 -27.44 -29.60 -3.46
N ARG A 123 -28.17 -30.24 -2.53
CA ARG A 123 -27.61 -30.67 -1.22
C ARG A 123 -26.43 -31.63 -1.40
N ASP A 124 -26.64 -32.68 -2.19
CA ASP A 124 -25.58 -33.65 -2.49
C ASP A 124 -24.35 -33.00 -3.15
N HIS A 125 -24.56 -31.96 -3.97
CA HIS A 125 -23.46 -31.20 -4.58
C HIS A 125 -22.70 -30.37 -3.55
N ALA A 126 -23.41 -29.64 -2.67
CA ALA A 126 -22.82 -28.86 -1.59
C ALA A 126 -21.97 -29.74 -0.65
N ASP A 127 -22.47 -30.92 -0.27
CA ASP A 127 -21.73 -31.86 0.58
C ASP A 127 -20.45 -32.37 -0.08
N ARG A 128 -20.51 -32.67 -1.39
CA ARG A 128 -19.31 -33.08 -2.15
C ARG A 128 -18.27 -31.96 -2.22
N VAL A 129 -18.70 -30.71 -2.48
CA VAL A 129 -17.80 -29.55 -2.50
C VAL A 129 -17.18 -29.33 -1.13
N ALA A 130 -17.98 -29.33 -0.06
CA ALA A 130 -17.48 -29.19 1.31
C ALA A 130 -16.44 -30.26 1.68
N MET A 131 -16.70 -31.52 1.31
CA MET A 131 -15.75 -32.62 1.52
C MET A 131 -14.44 -32.40 0.74
N LEU A 132 -14.51 -31.98 -0.52
CA LEU A 132 -13.33 -31.72 -1.37
C LEU A 132 -12.52 -30.55 -0.83
N THR A 133 -13.16 -29.43 -0.52
CA THR A 133 -12.51 -28.24 0.05
C THR A 133 -11.84 -28.56 1.38
N ARG A 134 -12.48 -29.37 2.24
CA ARG A 134 -11.87 -29.84 3.48
C ARG A 134 -10.62 -30.69 3.21
N ARG A 135 -10.67 -31.64 2.28
CA ARG A 135 -9.51 -32.46 1.93
C ARG A 135 -8.37 -31.65 1.31
N ALA A 136 -8.69 -30.66 0.47
CA ALA A 136 -7.71 -29.79 -0.16
C ALA A 136 -7.03 -28.84 0.84
N ARG A 137 -7.79 -28.28 1.79
CA ARG A 137 -7.25 -27.38 2.84
C ARG A 137 -6.42 -28.11 3.89
N LEU A 138 -6.71 -29.39 4.15
CA LEU A 138 -5.94 -30.23 5.07
C LEU A 138 -4.69 -30.82 4.39
N ARG A 139 -3.79 -29.95 3.92
CA ARG A 139 -2.43 -30.37 3.58
C ARG A 139 -1.64 -30.53 4.87
N ARG A 140 -1.04 -31.71 5.08
CA ARG A 140 -0.11 -31.93 6.21
C ARG A 140 1.00 -30.87 6.11
N VAL A 141 1.09 -30.01 7.10
CA VAL A 141 2.19 -29.05 7.24
C VAL A 141 3.44 -29.86 7.53
N GLU A 142 4.35 -29.91 6.57
CA GLU A 142 5.70 -30.40 6.83
C GLU A 142 6.31 -29.50 7.91
N PRO A 143 7.00 -30.02 8.93
CA PRO A 143 7.65 -29.20 9.95
C PRO A 143 8.59 -28.18 9.29
N VAL A 144 8.11 -26.95 9.13
CA VAL A 144 8.90 -25.84 8.63
C VAL A 144 9.81 -25.40 9.77
N PRO A 145 11.13 -25.23 9.54
CA PRO A 145 12.03 -24.70 10.56
C PRO A 145 11.50 -23.37 11.09
N ASP A 146 11.56 -23.15 12.40
CA ASP A 146 11.12 -21.89 13.01
C ASP A 146 11.86 -20.70 12.40
N MET A 147 11.16 -19.93 11.57
CA MET A 147 11.69 -18.74 10.90
C MET A 147 11.45 -17.47 11.73
N THR A 148 10.77 -17.56 12.87
CA THR A 148 10.38 -16.41 13.69
C THR A 148 11.59 -15.56 14.08
N GLN A 149 12.66 -16.21 14.54
CA GLN A 149 13.94 -15.58 14.85
C GLN A 149 14.57 -14.90 13.62
N ARG A 150 14.56 -15.56 12.45
CA ARG A 150 15.14 -15.00 11.21
C ARG A 150 14.35 -13.81 10.67
N VAL A 151 13.02 -13.85 10.82
CA VAL A 151 12.13 -12.74 10.46
C VAL A 151 12.36 -11.58 11.41
N PHE A 152 12.42 -11.81 12.73
CA PHE A 152 12.70 -10.76 13.69
C PHE A 152 14.09 -10.17 13.53
N ASP A 153 15.12 -10.97 13.24
CA ASP A 153 16.46 -10.49 12.95
C ASP A 153 16.53 -9.63 11.68
N ARG A 154 15.69 -9.92 10.69
CA ARG A 154 15.58 -9.15 9.44
C ARG A 154 14.65 -7.94 9.59
N ALA A 155 13.70 -7.99 10.51
CA ALA A 155 12.75 -6.92 10.84
C ALA A 155 13.26 -5.98 11.94
N ARG A 156 14.46 -6.22 12.50
CA ARG A 156 15.11 -5.25 13.40
C ARG A 156 15.10 -3.87 12.72
N PRO A 157 14.73 -2.80 13.43
CA PRO A 157 14.77 -1.46 12.85
C PRO A 157 16.17 -1.23 12.29
N PRO A 158 16.29 -0.68 11.07
CA PRO A 158 17.58 -0.50 10.44
C PRO A 158 18.47 0.29 11.39
N ARG A 159 19.49 -0.40 11.95
CA ARG A 159 20.60 0.26 12.63
C ARG A 159 21.13 1.28 11.63
N LEU A 160 21.41 2.51 12.08
CA LEU A 160 21.95 3.59 11.25
C LEU A 160 23.23 3.10 10.55
N GLY A 161 23.09 2.46 9.40
CA GLY A 161 24.19 2.09 8.52
C GLY A 161 24.72 3.34 7.83
N ARG A 162 25.58 3.15 6.82
CA ARG A 162 26.21 4.22 6.03
C ARG A 162 25.28 5.31 5.47
N GLY A 163 23.95 5.09 5.44
CA GLY A 163 22.92 6.05 5.01
C GLY A 163 22.07 6.66 6.14
N GLY A 164 22.35 6.37 7.42
CA GLY A 164 21.60 6.89 8.57
C GLY A 164 21.84 8.38 8.84
N TRP A 165 23.02 8.90 8.49
CA TRP A 165 23.40 10.31 8.64
C TRP A 165 22.83 11.22 7.53
N LEU A 166 22.45 10.65 6.38
CA LEU A 166 21.93 11.41 5.25
C LEU A 166 20.62 12.14 5.60
N ARG A 167 19.78 11.53 6.42
CA ARG A 167 18.48 12.07 6.84
C ARG A 167 18.64 13.30 7.75
N PRO A 168 19.38 13.24 8.87
CA PRO A 168 19.63 14.42 9.68
C PRO A 168 20.44 15.47 8.92
N ALA A 169 21.34 15.09 8.00
CA ALA A 169 22.04 16.05 7.15
C ALA A 169 21.09 16.79 6.20
N LEU A 170 20.17 16.07 5.53
CA LEU A 170 19.17 16.70 4.65
C LEU A 170 18.23 17.62 5.45
N ALA A 171 17.80 17.19 6.63
CA ALA A 171 16.99 18.01 7.53
C ALA A 171 17.74 19.28 7.97
N TRP A 172 19.03 19.18 8.29
CA TRP A 172 19.86 20.32 8.65
C TRP A 172 19.99 21.32 7.49
N VAL A 173 20.29 20.83 6.27
CA VAL A 173 20.35 21.68 5.08
C VAL A 173 19.00 22.36 4.81
N ALA A 174 17.88 21.65 4.95
CA ALA A 174 16.55 22.23 4.83
C ALA A 174 16.32 23.36 5.84
N ILE A 175 16.76 23.18 7.10
CA ILE A 175 16.68 24.22 8.13
C ILE A 175 17.52 25.45 7.75
N VAL A 176 18.74 25.26 7.24
CA VAL A 176 19.61 26.36 6.78
C VAL A 176 18.94 27.14 5.65
N ILE A 177 18.39 26.46 4.63
CA ILE A 177 17.67 27.10 3.52
C ILE A 177 16.45 27.86 4.05
N ALA A 178 15.68 27.28 4.97
CA ALA A 178 14.52 27.94 5.58
C ALA A 178 14.92 29.22 6.35
N ALA A 179 16.00 29.16 7.12
CA ALA A 179 16.50 30.30 7.89
C ALA A 179 16.98 31.43 6.96
N GLN A 180 17.73 31.09 5.90
CA GLN A 180 18.18 32.05 4.88
C GLN A 180 17.00 32.71 4.15
N SER A 181 15.95 31.94 3.88
CA SER A 181 14.77 32.40 3.14
C SER A 181 13.86 33.31 3.96
N LEU A 182 14.00 33.31 5.30
CA LEU A 182 13.11 34.04 6.21
C LEU A 182 13.23 35.55 6.04
N GLY A 183 14.44 36.06 5.77
CA GLY A 183 14.69 37.48 5.54
C GLY A 183 13.90 38.04 4.35
N PRO A 184 14.14 37.53 3.13
CA PRO A 184 13.38 37.91 1.94
C PRO A 184 11.88 37.67 2.08
N LEU A 185 11.47 36.58 2.75
CA LEU A 185 10.06 36.23 2.93
C LEU A 185 9.31 37.21 3.85
N VAL A 186 9.90 37.56 5.00
CA VAL A 186 9.22 38.37 6.04
C VAL A 186 9.45 39.86 5.80
N PHE A 187 10.70 40.25 5.59
CA PHE A 187 11.09 41.66 5.47
C PHE A 187 11.04 42.17 4.03
N GLY A 188 11.04 41.28 3.03
CA GLY A 188 11.04 41.68 1.62
C GLY A 188 12.37 42.29 1.18
N GLU A 189 13.47 41.89 1.82
CA GLU A 189 14.79 42.44 1.61
C GLU A 189 15.63 41.52 0.73
N VAL A 190 15.87 41.98 -0.51
CA VAL A 190 16.89 41.47 -1.43
C VAL A 190 17.50 42.69 -2.10
N GLU A 191 18.83 42.77 -2.12
CA GLU A 191 19.54 43.91 -2.67
C GLU A 191 19.18 44.13 -4.14
N GLY A 192 18.79 45.37 -4.49
CA GLY A 192 18.40 45.73 -5.86
C GLY A 192 17.04 45.20 -6.35
N ALA A 193 16.30 44.44 -5.54
CA ALA A 193 15.01 43.87 -5.94
C ALA A 193 13.80 44.60 -5.30
N PRO A 194 12.68 44.77 -6.04
CA PRO A 194 11.44 45.20 -5.43
C PRO A 194 10.96 44.25 -4.33
N THR A 195 10.33 44.79 -3.29
CA THR A 195 9.88 44.02 -2.10
C THR A 195 8.98 42.83 -2.44
N HIS A 196 8.07 42.99 -3.40
CA HIS A 196 7.19 41.90 -3.83
C HIS A 196 8.00 40.74 -4.45
N VAL A 197 9.01 41.03 -5.28
CA VAL A 197 9.89 40.03 -5.88
C VAL A 197 10.71 39.32 -4.80
N ALA A 198 11.28 40.08 -3.85
CA ALA A 198 12.02 39.53 -2.72
C ALA A 198 11.17 38.53 -1.90
N ARG A 199 9.90 38.88 -1.64
CA ARG A 199 8.96 37.97 -0.97
C ARG A 199 8.65 36.72 -1.78
N HIS A 200 8.46 36.84 -3.09
CA HIS A 200 8.24 35.69 -3.96
C HIS A 200 9.45 34.74 -3.97
N LEU A 201 10.67 35.27 -4.05
CA LEU A 201 11.90 34.49 -3.98
C LEU A 201 12.05 33.78 -2.63
N GLY A 202 11.84 34.51 -1.53
CA GLY A 202 11.86 33.95 -0.18
C GLY A 202 10.81 32.85 0.01
N ALA A 203 9.58 33.05 -0.47
CA ALA A 203 8.51 32.06 -0.38
C ALA A 203 8.84 30.78 -1.15
N PHE A 204 9.43 30.91 -2.34
CA PHE A 204 9.80 29.79 -3.17
C PHE A 204 10.93 28.94 -2.55
N ALA A 205 11.99 29.58 -2.06
CA ALA A 205 13.09 28.91 -1.37
C ALA A 205 12.63 28.27 -0.04
N PHE A 206 11.75 28.95 0.71
CA PHE A 206 11.14 28.39 1.91
C PHE A 206 10.25 27.17 1.62
N ALA A 207 9.48 27.19 0.52
CA ALA A 207 8.70 26.04 0.09
C ALA A 207 9.59 24.85 -0.30
N LEU A 208 10.72 25.10 -0.97
CA LEU A 208 11.72 24.06 -1.25
C LEU A 208 12.27 23.46 0.06
N ALA A 209 12.59 24.29 1.05
CA ALA A 209 13.05 23.83 2.36
C ALA A 209 12.03 22.91 3.04
N ILE A 210 10.73 23.26 3.00
CA ILE A 210 9.65 22.38 3.51
C ILE A 210 9.64 21.05 2.75
N GLY A 211 9.76 21.07 1.42
CA GLY A 211 9.83 19.86 0.60
C GLY A 211 11.00 18.95 0.97
N LEU A 212 12.19 19.52 1.18
CA LEU A 212 13.39 18.77 1.60
C LEU A 212 13.24 18.20 3.03
N LEU A 213 12.65 18.96 3.95
CA LEU A 213 12.37 18.49 5.31
C LEU A 213 11.35 17.34 5.30
N TYR A 214 10.31 17.45 4.48
CA TYR A 214 9.33 16.38 4.27
C TYR A 214 9.99 15.12 3.67
N ALA A 215 10.89 15.29 2.69
CA ALA A 215 11.65 14.18 2.12
C ALA A 215 12.57 13.51 3.15
N ALA A 216 13.17 14.28 4.07
CA ALA A 216 13.98 13.73 5.16
C ALA A 216 13.13 12.86 6.13
N TRP A 217 11.89 13.27 6.40
CA TRP A 217 10.94 12.50 7.21
C TRP A 217 10.38 11.27 6.47
N ARG A 218 10.01 11.42 5.19
CA ARG A 218 9.41 10.39 4.34
C ARG A 218 10.28 10.11 3.10
N PRO A 219 11.41 9.38 3.23
CA PRO A 219 12.38 9.20 2.14
C PRO A 219 11.81 8.50 0.90
N HIS A 220 10.77 7.67 1.07
CA HIS A 220 10.06 7.06 -0.07
C HIS A 220 9.46 8.10 -1.04
N ARG A 221 9.22 9.34 -0.59
CA ARG A 221 8.70 10.44 -1.41
C ARG A 221 9.80 11.28 -2.08
N ALA A 222 11.07 11.05 -1.75
CA ALA A 222 12.20 11.83 -2.28
C ALA A 222 12.30 11.76 -3.82
N PHE A 223 11.97 10.62 -4.41
CA PHE A 223 11.93 10.42 -5.87
C PHE A 223 11.00 11.40 -6.59
N GLY A 224 9.86 11.74 -6.00
CA GLY A 224 8.90 12.66 -6.60
C GLY A 224 9.40 14.11 -6.60
N LEU A 225 10.23 14.48 -5.62
CA LEU A 225 10.75 15.83 -5.46
C LEU A 225 12.00 16.10 -6.33
N LEU A 226 12.77 15.05 -6.66
CA LEU A 226 14.02 15.16 -7.42
C LEU A 226 13.94 15.92 -8.74
N PRO A 227 12.99 15.65 -9.67
CA PRO A 227 12.96 16.37 -10.95
C PRO A 227 12.64 17.85 -10.77
N PHE A 228 11.76 18.19 -9.82
CA PHE A 228 11.42 19.56 -9.49
C PHE A 228 12.60 20.30 -8.85
N ALA A 229 13.18 19.74 -7.78
CA ALA A 229 14.33 20.32 -7.10
C ALA A 229 15.55 20.41 -8.02
N GLY A 230 15.76 19.41 -8.87
CA GLY A 230 16.83 19.39 -9.86
C GLY A 230 16.69 20.51 -10.88
N ALA A 231 15.51 20.67 -11.50
CA ALA A 231 15.25 21.76 -12.45
C ALA A 231 15.48 23.13 -11.81
N LEU A 232 14.93 23.33 -10.60
CA LEU A 232 15.08 24.54 -9.82
C LEU A 232 16.56 24.89 -9.59
N VAL A 233 17.34 23.98 -9.01
CA VAL A 233 18.75 24.22 -8.68
C VAL A 233 19.60 24.43 -9.93
N VAL A 234 19.33 23.69 -11.02
CA VAL A 234 20.05 23.89 -12.29
C VAL A 234 19.79 25.29 -12.86
N THR A 235 18.52 25.72 -12.88
CA THR A 235 18.18 27.06 -13.39
C THR A 235 18.75 28.18 -12.52
N MET A 236 18.71 28.04 -11.19
CA MET A 236 19.35 28.99 -10.27
C MET A 236 20.86 29.03 -10.48
N SER A 237 21.52 27.87 -10.62
CA SER A 237 22.96 27.80 -10.86
C SER A 237 23.36 28.44 -12.19
N ALA A 238 22.51 28.36 -13.22
CA ALA A 238 22.75 29.05 -14.49
C ALA A 238 22.65 30.58 -14.33
N GLY A 239 21.66 31.06 -13.56
CA GLY A 239 21.52 32.48 -13.21
C GLY A 239 22.75 32.99 -12.45
N ALA A 240 23.16 32.26 -11.41
CA ALA A 240 24.37 32.51 -10.63
C ALA A 240 25.62 32.71 -11.51
N VAL A 241 25.84 31.78 -12.46
CA VAL A 241 26.97 31.86 -13.38
C VAL A 241 26.89 33.10 -14.28
N PHE A 242 25.69 33.46 -14.74
CA PHE A 242 25.48 34.66 -15.54
C PHE A 242 25.74 35.95 -14.74
N ASP A 243 25.32 35.98 -13.47
CA ASP A 243 25.54 37.12 -12.58
C ASP A 243 27.04 37.31 -12.25
N LEU A 244 27.76 36.22 -12.01
CA LEU A 244 29.22 36.27 -11.87
C LEU A 244 29.91 36.72 -13.16
N ALA A 245 29.46 36.25 -14.32
CA ALA A 245 30.06 36.60 -15.61
C ALA A 245 29.80 38.06 -16.02
N SER A 246 28.67 38.62 -15.59
CA SER A 246 28.32 40.03 -15.81
C SER A 246 28.87 40.97 -14.73
N GLY A 247 29.43 40.43 -13.65
CA GLY A 247 29.95 41.20 -12.52
C GLY A 247 28.85 41.84 -11.66
N SER A 248 27.62 41.34 -11.73
CA SER A 248 26.47 41.84 -10.97
C SER A 248 26.47 41.34 -9.51
N SER A 249 27.09 40.18 -9.24
CA SER A 249 27.18 39.59 -7.90
C SER A 249 28.62 39.24 -7.50
N THR A 250 28.83 39.04 -6.19
CA THR A 250 30.11 38.58 -5.63
C THR A 250 30.06 37.09 -5.32
N VAL A 251 31.23 36.42 -5.32
CA VAL A 251 31.34 35.00 -4.96
C VAL A 251 30.79 34.70 -3.56
N LEU A 252 30.89 35.65 -2.64
CA LEU A 252 30.34 35.52 -1.28
C LEU A 252 28.81 35.58 -1.28
N ALA A 253 28.20 36.49 -2.06
CA ALA A 253 26.76 36.57 -2.22
C ALA A 253 26.20 35.26 -2.81
N GLU A 254 26.91 34.68 -3.78
CA GLU A 254 26.50 33.45 -4.45
C GLU A 254 26.65 32.18 -3.61
N SER A 255 27.42 32.23 -2.53
CA SER A 255 27.68 31.08 -1.64
C SER A 255 26.40 30.52 -1.00
N VAL A 256 25.35 31.33 -0.93
CA VAL A 256 24.02 30.92 -0.46
C VAL A 256 23.53 29.70 -1.23
N HIS A 257 23.76 29.64 -2.55
CA HIS A 257 23.30 28.57 -3.43
C HIS A 257 23.99 27.21 -3.20
N LEU A 258 25.07 27.18 -2.41
CA LEU A 258 25.72 25.94 -2.01
C LEU A 258 24.79 25.08 -1.15
N ALA A 259 23.92 25.69 -0.35
CA ALA A 259 22.97 24.95 0.48
C ALA A 259 21.98 24.16 -0.40
N GLU A 260 21.48 24.76 -1.47
CA GLU A 260 20.56 24.13 -2.42
C GLU A 260 21.25 23.00 -3.19
N LEU A 261 22.50 23.20 -3.62
CA LEU A 261 23.31 22.16 -4.28
C LEU A 261 23.56 20.96 -3.34
N LEU A 262 23.91 21.23 -2.08
CA LEU A 262 24.08 20.19 -1.06
C LEU A 262 22.76 19.46 -0.78
N GLY A 263 21.64 20.20 -0.70
CA GLY A 263 20.31 19.65 -0.54
C GLY A 263 19.92 18.71 -1.67
N LEU A 264 20.18 19.11 -2.92
CA LEU A 264 19.95 18.27 -4.11
C LEU A 264 20.83 17.02 -4.09
N GLY A 265 22.12 17.15 -3.75
CA GLY A 265 23.04 16.02 -3.66
C GLY A 265 22.61 15.00 -2.60
N LEU A 266 22.21 15.47 -1.43
CA LEU A 266 21.67 14.63 -0.35
C LEU A 266 20.35 13.97 -0.75
N LEU A 267 19.44 14.71 -1.38
CA LEU A 267 18.16 14.20 -1.89
C LEU A 267 18.37 13.11 -2.96
N TRP A 268 19.36 13.29 -3.84
CA TRP A 268 19.74 12.30 -4.85
C TRP A 268 20.31 11.04 -4.22
N MET A 269 21.19 11.16 -3.23
CA MET A 269 21.72 10.01 -2.49
C MET A 269 20.63 9.25 -1.71
N ILE A 270 19.67 9.96 -1.11
CA ILE A 270 18.55 9.35 -0.37
C ILE A 270 17.55 8.66 -1.30
N SER A 271 17.29 9.24 -2.47
CA SER A 271 16.43 8.60 -3.47
C SER A 271 17.08 7.33 -4.01
N GLY A 272 18.39 7.14 -3.87
CA GLY A 272 19.07 5.99 -4.48
C GLY A 272 19.19 6.22 -5.99
N SER A 273 20.41 6.12 -6.50
CA SER A 273 20.67 6.37 -7.92
C SER A 273 19.71 5.50 -8.77
N PRO A 274 18.89 6.08 -9.67
CA PRO A 274 17.92 5.31 -10.47
C PRO A 274 18.54 4.24 -11.39
N GLY A 275 19.88 4.16 -11.48
CA GLY A 275 20.63 3.29 -12.38
C GLY A 275 21.46 2.16 -11.74
N TRP A 276 21.95 2.26 -10.49
CA TRP A 276 23.01 1.35 -10.03
C TRP A 276 22.52 0.08 -9.32
N GLU A 277 21.39 0.11 -8.60
CA GLU A 277 20.91 -1.05 -7.84
C GLU A 277 20.30 -2.16 -8.71
N ARG A 278 19.79 -1.83 -9.91
CA ARG A 278 19.26 -2.83 -10.85
C ARG A 278 20.35 -3.69 -11.48
N VAL A 279 21.55 -3.13 -11.67
CA VAL A 279 22.68 -3.85 -12.28
C VAL A 279 23.29 -4.86 -11.30
N SER A 280 23.40 -4.50 -10.02
CA SER A 280 24.00 -5.37 -8.98
C SER A 280 23.12 -6.56 -8.57
N ARG A 281 21.79 -6.48 -8.75
CA ARG A 281 20.89 -7.62 -8.50
C ARG A 281 20.82 -8.64 -9.64
N ARG A 282 21.11 -8.25 -10.89
CA ARG A 282 21.15 -9.20 -12.03
C ARG A 282 22.39 -10.10 -12.03
N GLY A 283 23.43 -9.76 -11.26
CA GLY A 283 24.70 -10.49 -11.23
C GLY A 283 24.85 -11.57 -10.15
N ARG A 284 23.80 -11.91 -9.38
CA ARG A 284 23.87 -13.00 -8.40
C ARG A 284 23.43 -14.32 -9.05
N PRO A 285 24.35 -15.20 -9.48
CA PRO A 285 23.98 -16.53 -9.92
C PRO A 285 23.30 -17.25 -8.75
N LEU A 286 22.12 -17.83 -9.02
CA LEU A 286 21.44 -18.75 -8.12
C LEU A 286 22.37 -19.95 -7.91
N VAL A 287 23.08 -19.99 -6.79
CA VAL A 287 23.86 -21.16 -6.39
C VAL A 287 22.87 -22.28 -6.13
N ALA A 288 22.75 -23.19 -7.09
CA ALA A 288 22.00 -24.43 -6.96
C ALA A 288 22.61 -25.22 -5.79
N ARG A 289 21.88 -25.25 -4.68
CA ARG A 289 22.24 -26.02 -3.49
C ARG A 289 22.00 -27.49 -3.79
N THR A 290 23.03 -28.18 -4.28
CA THR A 290 23.02 -29.63 -4.44
C THR A 290 22.89 -30.29 -3.07
N SER A 291 21.78 -30.99 -2.84
CA SER A 291 21.61 -31.93 -1.73
C SER A 291 22.53 -33.12 -1.95
N ARG A 292 23.49 -33.35 -1.03
CA ARG A 292 24.17 -34.64 -0.93
C ARG A 292 23.35 -35.56 -0.04
N SER A 293 23.04 -36.72 -0.59
CA SER A 293 22.54 -37.94 0.04
C SER A 293 23.55 -38.53 1.01
#